data_AF-A0A527CX47-F1
#
_entry.id   AF-A0A527CX47-F1
#
_cell.length_a   1.000
_cell.length_b   1.000
_cell.length_c   1.000
_cell.angle_alpha   90.00
_cell.angle_beta   90.00
_cell.angle_gamma   90.00
#
_symmetry.space_group_name_H-M   'P 1'
#
loop_
_entity.id
_entity.type
_entity.pdbx_description
1 polymer ?
#
loop_
_entity_poly.entity_id
_entity_poly.type
_entity_poly.pdbx_seq_one_letter_code
_entity_poly.pdbx_strand_id
1 'polypeptide(L)'
;MTLFVFFAVLAAAAMHAIWNALVKVHLDRFLSITLMTLGMGTAALVVLPFVEVPKAEVWPYIIASVIFHMGYRTFLIGAYKAGDFAQTYPLARGTAPLLAAFGGMFVVAEIPGPFAILGIFLLSAGTLVMSFRGGAHLERLN
;
A
#
# COMPACT_ATOMS: atom_id res chain seq x y z
N MET A 1 21.48 -10.30 -9.72
CA MET A 1 20.13 -10.16 -10.33
C MET A 1 20.27 -10.32 -11.84
N THR A 2 19.34 -11.00 -12.50
CA THR A 2 19.35 -11.10 -13.97
C THR A 2 18.86 -9.78 -14.59
N LEU A 3 19.22 -9.50 -15.86
CA LEU A 3 18.75 -8.30 -16.57
C LEU A 3 17.21 -8.24 -16.62
N PHE A 4 16.56 -9.39 -16.80
CA PHE A 4 15.09 -9.48 -16.76
C PHE A 4 14.52 -8.99 -15.42
N VAL A 5 15.02 -9.52 -14.29
CA VAL A 5 14.56 -9.12 -12.95
C VAL A 5 14.84 -7.63 -12.72
N PHE A 6 15.98 -7.12 -13.17
CA PHE A 6 16.32 -5.71 -13.06
C PHE A 6 15.27 -4.81 -13.77
N PHE A 7 14.96 -5.09 -15.03
CA PHE A 7 13.95 -4.31 -15.77
C PHE A 7 12.54 -4.48 -15.20
N ALA A 8 12.18 -5.67 -14.71
CA ALA A 8 10.90 -5.90 -14.06
C ALA A 8 10.74 -5.07 -12.77
N VAL A 9 11.79 -4.98 -11.95
CA VAL A 9 11.80 -4.15 -10.74
C VAL A 9 11.72 -2.66 -11.09
N LEU A 10 12.44 -2.22 -12.14
CA LEU A 10 12.38 -0.82 -12.59
C LEU A 10 10.99 -0.45 -13.13
N ALA A 11 10.35 -1.34 -13.88
CA ALA A 11 8.97 -1.17 -14.35
C ALA A 11 7.99 -1.10 -13.17
N ALA A 12 8.13 -1.98 -12.17
CA ALA A 12 7.32 -1.94 -10.95
C ALA A 12 7.49 -0.61 -10.19
N ALA A 13 8.71 -0.09 -10.08
CA ALA A 13 8.98 1.20 -9.45
C ALA A 13 8.33 2.37 -10.22
N ALA A 14 8.42 2.36 -11.56
CA ALA A 14 7.77 3.36 -12.40
C ALA A 14 6.24 3.33 -12.27
N MET A 15 5.63 2.14 -12.31
CA MET A 15 4.18 1.97 -12.09
C MET A 15 3.76 2.48 -10.71
N HIS A 16 4.55 2.21 -9.67
CA HIS A 16 4.30 2.69 -8.32
C HIS A 16 4.35 4.23 -8.23
N ALA A 17 5.32 4.86 -8.89
CA ALA A 17 5.42 6.31 -8.95
C ALA A 17 4.21 6.94 -9.69
N ILE A 18 3.81 6.35 -10.82
CA ILE A 18 2.63 6.76 -11.59
C ILE A 18 1.36 6.65 -10.74
N TRP A 19 1.17 5.53 -10.03
CA TRP A 19 0.05 5.36 -9.09
C TRP A 19 0.01 6.50 -8.07
N ASN A 20 1.13 6.81 -7.42
CA ASN A 20 1.20 7.85 -6.39
C ASN A 20 0.94 9.26 -6.95
N ALA A 21 1.30 9.50 -8.21
CA ALA A 21 1.00 10.76 -8.89
C ALA A 21 -0.50 10.88 -9.23
N LEU A 22 -1.13 9.82 -9.75
CA LEU A 22 -2.54 9.82 -10.13
C LEU A 22 -3.48 10.02 -8.93
N VAL A 23 -3.15 9.47 -7.76
CA VAL A 23 -3.94 9.68 -6.52
C VAL A 23 -3.93 11.14 -6.07
N LYS A 24 -2.92 11.94 -6.45
CA LYS A 24 -2.83 13.37 -6.12
C LYS A 24 -3.59 14.28 -7.07
N VAL A 25 -4.08 13.78 -8.21
CA VAL A 25 -4.92 14.56 -9.13
C VAL A 25 -6.24 14.87 -8.43
N HIS A 26 -6.77 16.09 -8.59
CA HIS A 26 -7.97 16.62 -7.92
C HIS A 26 -9.30 15.96 -8.35
N LEU A 27 -9.33 14.64 -8.53
CA LEU A 27 -10.57 13.87 -8.62
C LEU A 27 -11.12 13.56 -7.23
N ASP A 28 -12.40 13.22 -7.17
CA ASP A 28 -12.99 12.59 -5.99
C ASP A 28 -12.17 11.33 -5.61
N ARG A 29 -11.80 11.20 -4.32
CA ARG A 29 -10.88 10.15 -3.87
C ARG A 29 -11.45 8.74 -4.02
N PHE A 30 -12.77 8.60 -3.89
CA PHE A 30 -13.45 7.33 -4.13
C PHE A 30 -13.41 6.99 -5.62
N LEU A 31 -13.64 7.98 -6.49
CA LEU A 31 -13.53 7.79 -7.93
C LEU A 31 -12.10 7.41 -8.35
N SER A 32 -11.08 8.08 -7.83
CA SER A 32 -9.67 7.76 -8.12
C SER A 32 -9.30 6.33 -7.72
N ILE A 33 -9.65 5.89 -6.51
CA ILE A 33 -9.33 4.53 -6.04
C ILE A 33 -10.14 3.48 -6.82
N THR A 34 -11.38 3.79 -7.18
CA THR A 34 -12.25 2.89 -7.95
C THR A 34 -11.74 2.69 -9.37
N LEU A 35 -11.46 3.77 -10.10
CA LEU A 35 -10.89 3.72 -11.45
C LEU A 35 -9.58 2.95 -11.48
N MET A 36 -8.75 3.14 -10.45
CA MET A 36 -7.48 2.44 -10.39
C MET A 36 -7.63 0.95 -10.06
N THR A 37 -8.57 0.60 -9.19
CA THR A 37 -8.91 -0.80 -8.92
C THR A 37 -9.43 -1.48 -10.18
N LEU A 38 -10.28 -0.80 -10.96
CA LEU A 38 -10.77 -1.30 -12.24
C LEU A 38 -9.62 -1.47 -13.24
N GLY A 39 -8.71 -0.50 -13.36
CA GLY A 39 -7.54 -0.58 -14.23
C GLY A 39 -6.59 -1.73 -13.88
N MET A 40 -6.38 -1.98 -12.58
CA MET A 40 -5.62 -3.16 -12.14
C MET A 40 -6.37 -4.46 -12.47
N GLY A 41 -7.69 -4.49 -12.31
CA GLY A 41 -8.52 -5.64 -12.66
C GLY A 41 -8.50 -5.95 -14.16
N THR A 42 -8.60 -4.94 -15.02
CA THR A 42 -8.54 -5.13 -16.48
C THR A 42 -7.15 -5.61 -16.91
N ALA A 43 -6.07 -5.05 -16.35
CA ALA A 43 -4.73 -5.55 -16.60
C ALA A 43 -4.57 -7.01 -16.16
N ALA A 44 -5.14 -7.39 -15.01
CA ALA A 44 -5.13 -8.78 -14.55
C ALA A 44 -5.91 -9.72 -15.49
N LEU A 45 -7.04 -9.28 -16.05
CA LEU A 45 -7.83 -10.07 -17.02
C LEU A 45 -7.06 -10.41 -18.30
N VAL A 46 -6.15 -9.54 -18.75
CA VAL A 46 -5.29 -9.81 -19.93
C VAL A 46 -4.30 -10.93 -19.63
N VAL A 47 -3.82 -11.01 -18.39
CA VAL A 47 -2.83 -12.02 -17.97
C VAL A 47 -3.50 -13.32 -17.52
N LEU A 48 -4.75 -13.27 -17.05
CA LEU A 48 -5.50 -14.40 -16.50
C LEU A 48 -5.46 -15.69 -17.36
N PRO A 49 -5.58 -15.64 -18.71
CA PRO A 49 -5.56 -16.86 -19.54
C PRO A 49 -4.20 -17.57 -19.57
N PHE A 50 -3.13 -16.88 -19.16
CA PHE A 50 -1.77 -17.41 -19.15
C PHE A 50 -1.35 -17.98 -17.79
N VAL A 51 -2.27 -18.00 -16.81
CA VAL A 51 -2.01 -18.48 -15.44
C VAL A 51 -2.93 -19.65 -15.13
N GLU A 52 -2.40 -20.65 -14.42
CA GLU A 52 -3.17 -21.81 -13.99
C GLU A 52 -4.25 -21.43 -12.97
N VAL A 53 -5.39 -22.12 -13.03
CA VAL A 53 -6.47 -21.93 -12.06
C VAL A 53 -6.00 -22.40 -10.68
N PRO A 54 -6.09 -21.57 -9.63
CA PRO A 54 -5.67 -21.95 -8.28
C PRO A 54 -6.44 -23.17 -7.75
N LYS A 55 -5.73 -24.06 -7.05
CA LYS A 55 -6.32 -25.18 -6.32
C LYS A 55 -7.34 -24.69 -5.28
N ALA A 56 -8.33 -25.53 -4.97
CA ALA A 56 -9.40 -25.25 -4.01
C ALA A 56 -8.88 -24.69 -2.66
N GLU A 57 -7.75 -25.21 -2.19
CA GLU A 57 -7.09 -24.83 -0.92
C GLU A 57 -6.65 -23.36 -0.87
N VAL A 58 -6.43 -22.72 -2.01
CA VAL A 58 -5.93 -21.34 -2.09
C VAL A 58 -7.07 -20.31 -2.05
N TRP A 59 -8.29 -20.72 -2.40
CA TRP A 59 -9.45 -19.83 -2.50
C TRP A 59 -9.81 -19.12 -1.18
N PRO A 60 -9.76 -19.76 0.01
CA PRO A 60 -9.98 -19.06 1.28
C PRO A 60 -9.02 -17.88 1.47
N TYR A 61 -7.75 -18.01 1.08
CA TYR A 61 -6.75 -16.95 1.18
C TYR A 61 -6.99 -15.83 0.16
N ILE A 62 -7.41 -16.17 -1.06
CA ILE A 62 -7.79 -15.18 -2.09
C ILE A 62 -8.99 -14.35 -1.58
N ILE A 63 -10.03 -15.01 -1.08
CA ILE A 63 -11.24 -14.35 -0.56
C ILE A 63 -10.88 -13.48 0.64
N ALA A 64 -10.11 -13.99 1.60
CA ALA A 64 -9.65 -13.22 2.75
C ALA A 64 -8.86 -11.98 2.29
N SER A 65 -7.95 -12.13 1.34
CA SER A 65 -7.18 -11.01 0.79
C SER A 65 -8.09 -9.94 0.18
N VAL A 66 -9.10 -10.33 -0.60
CA VAL A 66 -10.08 -9.39 -1.17
C VAL A 66 -10.81 -8.62 -0.06
N ILE A 67 -11.29 -9.31 0.98
CA ILE A 67 -11.98 -8.69 2.11
C ILE A 67 -11.07 -7.69 2.84
N PHE A 68 -9.83 -8.09 3.16
CA PHE A 68 -8.87 -7.22 3.83
C PHE A 68 -8.53 -5.98 2.99
N HIS A 69 -8.32 -6.14 1.68
CA HIS A 69 -8.00 -5.01 0.79
C HIS A 69 -9.20 -4.06 0.63
N MET A 70 -10.42 -4.59 0.55
CA MET A 70 -11.64 -3.79 0.44
C MET A 70 -11.93 -3.03 1.74
N GLY A 71 -11.77 -3.69 2.89
CA GLY A 71 -11.82 -3.05 4.20
C GLY A 71 -10.77 -1.94 4.33
N TYR A 72 -9.51 -2.25 4.03
CA TYR A 72 -8.41 -1.28 4.05
C TYR A 72 -8.71 -0.04 3.21
N ARG A 73 -9.14 -0.22 1.95
CA ARG A 73 -9.47 0.90 1.06
C ARG A 73 -10.61 1.76 1.61
N THR A 74 -11.62 1.13 2.21
CA THR A 74 -12.77 1.84 2.79
C THR A 74 -12.34 2.68 4.00
N PHE A 75 -11.57 2.09 4.92
CA PHE A 75 -11.01 2.83 6.06
C PHE A 75 -10.06 3.93 5.61
N LEU A 76 -9.25 3.70 4.57
CA LEU A 76 -8.33 4.68 4.02
C LEU A 76 -9.07 5.90 3.44
N ILE A 77 -10.15 5.67 2.70
CA ILE A 77 -11.01 6.74 2.19
C ILE A 77 -11.62 7.54 3.35
N GLY A 78 -12.09 6.87 4.40
CA GLY A 78 -12.62 7.51 5.60
C GLY A 78 -11.58 8.36 6.33
N ALA A 79 -10.39 7.82 6.57
CA ALA A 79 -9.28 8.53 7.20
C ALA A 79 -8.88 9.77 6.39
N TYR A 80 -8.80 9.65 5.06
CA TYR A 80 -8.51 10.75 4.16
C TYR A 80 -9.61 11.83 4.14
N LYS A 81 -10.89 11.47 4.36
CA LYS A 81 -11.97 12.46 4.51
C LYS A 81 -11.94 13.16 5.87
N ALA A 82 -11.55 12.46 6.94
CA ALA A 82 -11.56 12.96 8.30
C ALA A 82 -10.33 13.80 8.68
N GLY A 83 -9.19 13.63 7.99
CA GLY A 83 -7.94 14.33 8.28
C GLY A 83 -7.27 14.93 7.03
N ASP A 84 -6.33 15.85 7.25
CA ASP A 84 -5.50 16.38 6.18
C ASP A 84 -4.69 15.25 5.54
N PHE A 85 -4.68 15.20 4.22
CA PHE A 85 -3.88 14.27 3.43
C PHE A 85 -2.39 14.33 3.80
N ALA A 86 -1.86 15.53 4.11
CA ALA A 86 -0.46 15.72 4.49
C ALA A 86 -0.06 14.98 5.78
N GLN A 87 -1.01 14.72 6.68
CA GLN A 87 -0.78 13.94 7.91
C GLN A 87 -1.24 12.48 7.77
N THR A 88 -2.45 12.26 7.25
CA THR A 88 -3.01 10.91 7.15
C THR A 88 -2.25 10.03 6.18
N TYR A 89 -1.65 10.57 5.13
CA TYR A 89 -0.85 9.79 4.18
C TYR A 89 0.43 9.22 4.80
N PRO A 90 1.33 10.01 5.42
CA PRO A 90 2.50 9.46 6.10
C PRO A 90 2.13 8.51 7.24
N LEU A 91 1.06 8.78 8.00
CA LEU A 91 0.61 7.91 9.08
C LEU A 91 0.18 6.52 8.57
N ALA A 92 -0.66 6.48 7.53
CA ALA A 92 -1.14 5.23 6.93
C ALA A 92 0.01 4.43 6.29
N ARG A 93 0.96 5.11 5.66
CA ARG A 93 2.13 4.46 5.03
C ARG A 93 3.17 4.00 6.04
N GLY A 94 3.38 4.72 7.15
CA GLY A 94 4.37 4.38 8.16
C GLY A 94 3.97 3.24 9.08
N THR A 95 2.69 3.09 9.34
CA THR A 95 2.16 1.98 10.17
C THR A 95 2.07 0.66 9.41
N ALA A 96 1.87 0.69 8.08
CA ALA A 96 1.69 -0.51 7.28
C ALA A 96 2.86 -1.52 7.32
N PRO A 97 4.15 -1.12 7.19
CA PRO A 97 5.28 -2.05 7.30
C PRO A 97 5.39 -2.72 8.66
N LEU A 98 5.12 -1.98 9.74
CA LEU A 98 5.11 -2.54 11.10
C LEU A 98 4.01 -3.59 11.23
N LEU A 99 2.78 -3.26 10.85
CA LEU A 99 1.65 -4.19 10.91
C LEU A 99 1.89 -5.44 10.06
N ALA A 100 2.48 -5.27 8.86
CA ALA A 100 2.84 -6.40 8.00
C ALA A 100 3.92 -7.29 8.63
N ALA A 101 4.96 -6.70 9.23
CA ALA A 101 6.02 -7.46 9.90
C ALA A 101 5.50 -8.20 11.13
N PHE A 102 4.69 -7.55 11.96
CA PHE A 102 4.01 -8.18 13.09
C PHE A 102 3.08 -9.31 12.62
N GLY A 103 2.26 -9.07 11.60
CA GLY A 103 1.40 -10.09 11.01
C GLY A 103 2.19 -11.29 10.47
N GLY A 104 3.30 -11.06 9.75
CA GLY A 104 4.16 -12.13 9.26
C GLY A 104 4.76 -12.98 10.39
N MET A 105 5.21 -12.35 11.47
CA MET A 105 5.78 -13.04 12.61
C MET A 105 4.77 -13.90 13.37
N PHE A 106 3.53 -13.43 13.53
CA PHE A 106 2.52 -14.15 14.32
C PHE A 106 1.64 -15.11 13.50
N VAL A 107 1.35 -14.77 12.24
CA VAL A 107 0.46 -15.57 11.39
C VAL A 107 1.25 -16.57 10.54
N VAL A 108 2.43 -16.18 10.05
CA VAL A 108 3.27 -16.99 9.15
C VAL A 108 4.47 -17.60 9.89
N ALA A 109 4.69 -17.22 11.16
CA ALA A 109 5.84 -17.63 11.97
C ALA A 109 7.20 -17.24 11.35
N GLU A 110 7.24 -16.23 10.48
CA GLU A 110 8.47 -15.72 9.86
C GLU A 110 9.08 -14.60 10.71
N ILE A 111 10.29 -14.83 11.21
CA ILE A 111 11.04 -13.81 11.96
C ILE A 111 12.01 -13.12 10.99
N PRO A 112 11.81 -11.82 10.67
CA PRO A 112 12.74 -11.09 9.82
C PRO A 112 14.13 -11.00 10.47
N GLY A 113 15.18 -11.06 9.66
CA GLY A 113 16.54 -10.89 10.17
C GLY A 113 16.76 -9.52 10.85
N PRO A 114 17.77 -9.37 11.72
CA PRO A 114 17.99 -8.15 12.49
C PRO A 114 18.08 -6.87 11.63
N PHE A 115 18.73 -6.93 10.46
CA PHE A 115 18.80 -5.82 9.52
C PHE A 115 17.46 -5.47 8.88
N ALA A 116 16.60 -6.46 8.64
CA ALA A 116 15.25 -6.23 8.11
C ALA A 116 14.37 -5.53 9.17
N ILE A 117 14.46 -5.96 10.44
CA ILE A 117 13.76 -5.30 11.56
C ILE A 117 14.20 -3.84 11.68
N LEU A 118 15.51 -3.58 11.63
CA LEU A 118 16.04 -2.22 11.68
C LEU A 118 15.52 -1.38 10.50
N GLY A 119 15.52 -1.93 9.28
CA GLY A 119 14.99 -1.26 8.09
C GLY A 119 13.51 -0.91 8.22
N ILE A 120 12.69 -1.86 8.69
CA ILE A 120 11.26 -1.64 8.96
C ILE A 120 11.08 -0.50 9.96
N PHE A 121 11.81 -0.54 11.09
CA PHE A 121 11.71 0.50 12.11
C PHE A 121 12.12 1.87 11.59
N LEU A 122 13.24 1.98 10.86
CA LEU A 122 13.71 3.25 10.29
C LEU A 122 12.73 3.82 9.27
N LEU A 123 12.17 2.98 8.38
CA LEU A 123 11.17 3.40 7.40
C LEU A 123 9.89 3.89 8.07
N SER A 124 9.38 3.14 9.04
CA SER A 124 8.16 3.47 9.77
C SER A 124 8.34 4.71 10.66
N ALA A 125 9.44 4.81 11.39
CA ALA A 125 9.73 5.99 12.20
C ALA A 125 9.90 7.24 11.32
N GLY A 126 10.67 7.15 10.24
CA GLY A 126 10.92 8.29 9.34
C GLY A 126 9.63 8.83 8.69
N THR A 127 8.75 7.93 8.24
CA THR A 127 7.46 8.32 7.66
C THR A 127 6.50 8.89 8.72
N LEU A 128 6.46 8.36 9.93
CA LEU A 128 5.67 8.91 11.03
C LEU A 128 6.16 10.31 11.45
N VAL A 129 7.47 10.53 11.47
CA VAL A 129 8.04 11.86 11.77
C VAL A 129 7.59 12.91 10.76
N MET A 130 7.42 12.56 9.48
CA MET A 130 6.88 13.48 8.48
C MET A 130 5.42 13.87 8.76
N SER A 131 4.63 12.98 9.38
CA SER A 131 3.25 13.28 9.77
C SER A 131 3.18 14.42 10.80
N PHE A 132 4.14 14.54 11.72
CA PHE A 132 4.14 15.59 12.74
C PHE A 132 4.36 17.00 12.15
N ARG A 133 5.15 17.12 11.07
CA ARG A 133 5.40 18.43 10.42
C ARG A 133 4.20 18.94 9.62
N GLY A 134 3.32 18.04 9.14
CA GLY A 134 2.08 18.43 8.46
C GLY A 134 1.11 19.20 9.35
N GLY A 135 1.20 19.07 10.69
CA GLY A 135 0.41 19.87 11.65
C GLY A 135 1.05 21.21 12.02
N ALA A 136 2.37 21.27 12.03
CA ALA A 136 3.12 22.45 12.48
C ALA A 136 3.01 23.68 11.56
N HIS A 137 2.53 23.53 10.32
CA HIS A 137 2.31 24.67 9.44
C HIS A 137 0.98 25.40 9.72
N LEU A 138 0.02 24.78 10.41
CA LEU A 138 -1.29 25.36 10.68
C LEU A 138 -1.36 26.15 11.99
N GLU A 139 -0.44 25.92 12.94
CA GLU A 139 -0.35 26.73 14.18
C GLU A 139 0.18 28.15 13.94
N ARG A 140 0.70 28.46 12.75
CA ARG A 140 1.15 29.82 12.39
C ARG A 140 0.09 30.65 11.65
N LEU A 141 -1.14 30.13 11.52
CA LEU A 141 -2.24 30.79 10.80
C LEU A 141 -3.50 31.02 11.66
N ASN A 142 -3.42 30.77 12.98
CA ASN A 142 -4.39 31.26 13.97
C ASN A 142 -3.72 32.28 14.91
#